data_AF-A0A6G3RNE5-F1
#
_entry.id   AF-A0A6G3RNE5-F1
#
_cell.length_a   1.000
_cell.length_b   1.000
_cell.length_c   1.000
_cell.angle_alpha   90.00
_cell.angle_beta   90.00
_cell.angle_gamma   90.00
#
_symmetry.space_group_name_H-M   'P 1'
#
loop_
_entity.id
_entity.type
_entity.pdbx_description
1 polymer ?
#
loop_
_entity_poly.entity_id
_entity_poly.type
_entity_poly.pdbx_seq_one_letter_code
_entity_poly.pdbx_strand_id
1 'polypeptide(L)'
;ALARAADGGDPKALAAVADFADRLAPGIAALALAVDPELIVLTGGATPVGHHLVPLLEERLHPMTLHVPRIALSTLGERGVAIGAVRKALDRVEEDLLADKAP
;
A
#
# COMPACT_ATOMS: atom_id res chain seq x y z
N ALA A 1 -4.73 -17.21 -6.33
CA ALA A 1 -5.88 -18.12 -6.04
C ALA A 1 -6.90 -17.42 -5.16
N LEU A 2 -6.46 -16.84 -4.03
CA LEU A 2 -7.32 -16.10 -3.11
C LEU A 2 -8.18 -15.00 -3.77
N ALA A 3 -7.58 -14.11 -4.57
CA ALA A 3 -8.30 -13.06 -5.29
C ALA A 3 -9.47 -13.58 -6.12
N ARG A 4 -9.21 -14.53 -7.05
CA ARG A 4 -10.27 -15.14 -7.86
C ARG A 4 -11.38 -15.80 -7.03
N ALA A 5 -11.05 -16.40 -5.89
CA ALA A 5 -12.04 -17.00 -5.00
C ALA A 5 -12.89 -15.95 -4.29
N ALA A 6 -12.26 -14.86 -3.81
CA ALA A 6 -12.96 -13.73 -3.21
C ALA A 6 -13.85 -13.01 -4.24
N ASP A 7 -13.39 -12.82 -5.48
CA ASP A 7 -14.17 -12.27 -6.59
C ASP A 7 -15.38 -13.15 -6.94
N GLY A 8 -15.22 -14.47 -6.78
CA GLY A 8 -16.32 -15.44 -6.90
C GLY A 8 -17.24 -15.52 -5.68
N GLY A 9 -17.01 -14.71 -4.64
CA GLY A 9 -17.82 -14.68 -3.42
C GLY A 9 -17.59 -15.87 -2.48
N ASP A 10 -16.46 -16.59 -2.58
CA ASP A 10 -16.14 -17.70 -1.68
C ASP A 10 -16.06 -17.19 -0.23
N PRO A 11 -16.92 -17.68 0.69
CA PRO A 11 -16.97 -17.19 2.07
C PRO A 11 -15.65 -17.38 2.83
N LYS A 12 -14.88 -18.44 2.54
CA LYS A 12 -13.57 -18.67 3.18
C LYS A 12 -12.53 -17.70 2.67
N ALA A 13 -12.57 -17.36 1.38
CA ALA A 13 -11.67 -16.37 0.80
C ALA A 13 -11.95 -14.98 1.37
N LEU A 14 -13.22 -14.58 1.46
CA LEU A 14 -13.62 -13.31 2.06
C LEU A 14 -13.26 -13.24 3.55
N ALA A 15 -13.49 -14.32 4.31
CA ALA A 15 -13.08 -14.39 5.72
C ALA A 15 -11.55 -14.26 5.88
N ALA A 16 -10.75 -14.89 5.00
CA ALA A 16 -9.30 -14.74 5.04
C ALA A 16 -8.84 -13.30 4.74
N VAL A 17 -9.52 -12.58 3.84
CA VAL A 17 -9.23 -11.15 3.60
C VAL A 17 -9.62 -10.31 4.81
N ALA A 18 -10.73 -10.60 5.47
CA ALA A 18 -11.13 -9.95 6.71
C ALA A 18 -10.10 -10.17 7.82
N ASP A 19 -9.72 -11.41 8.10
CA ASP A 19 -8.69 -11.74 9.09
C ASP A 19 -7.36 -11.01 8.82
N PHE A 20 -7.02 -10.84 7.53
CA PHE A 20 -5.83 -10.10 7.14
C PHE A 20 -5.95 -8.60 7.44
N ALA A 21 -7.10 -7.99 7.15
CA ALA A 21 -7.37 -6.60 7.49
C ALA A 21 -7.37 -6.37 9.01
N ASP A 22 -7.89 -7.30 9.81
CA ASP A 22 -7.86 -7.21 11.28
C ASP A 22 -6.42 -7.14 11.82
N ARG A 23 -5.51 -7.89 11.21
CA ARG A 23 -4.10 -7.90 11.60
C ARG A 23 -3.34 -6.66 11.12
N LEU A 24 -3.72 -6.10 9.97
CA LEU A 24 -3.06 -4.93 9.41
C LEU A 24 -3.51 -3.61 10.06
N ALA A 25 -4.79 -3.48 10.39
CA ALA A 25 -5.37 -2.22 10.83
C ALA A 25 -4.64 -1.56 12.02
N PRO A 26 -4.22 -2.27 13.09
CA PRO A 26 -3.48 -1.65 14.18
C PRO A 26 -2.15 -1.03 13.75
N GLY A 27 -1.42 -1.70 12.85
CA GLY A 27 -0.15 -1.19 12.33
C GLY A 27 -0.34 0.04 11.44
N ILE A 28 -1.38 0.02 10.61
CA ILE A 28 -1.74 1.15 9.76
C ILE A 28 -2.21 2.34 10.61
N ALA A 29 -3.01 2.12 11.66
CA ALA A 29 -3.44 3.16 12.59
C ALA A 29 -2.25 3.81 13.29
N ALA A 30 -1.31 3.01 13.78
CA ALA A 30 -0.10 3.52 14.41
C ALA A 30 0.73 4.40 13.46
N LEU A 31 0.87 3.98 12.19
CA LEU A 31 1.54 4.78 11.17
C LEU A 31 0.79 6.08 10.86
N ALA A 32 -0.53 6.00 10.72
CA ALA A 32 -1.37 7.16 10.44
C ALA A 32 -1.27 8.21 11.55
N LEU A 33 -1.33 7.78 12.82
CA LEU A 33 -1.23 8.69 13.97
C LEU A 33 0.18 9.28 14.16
N ALA A 34 1.23 8.57 13.73
CA ALA A 34 2.61 9.02 13.90
C ALA A 34 3.09 9.94 12.77
N VAL A 35 2.67 9.68 11.54
CA VAL A 35 3.15 10.38 10.33
C VAL A 35 2.13 11.40 9.81
N ASP A 36 0.84 11.21 10.10
CA ASP A 36 -0.30 11.98 9.58
C ASP A 36 -0.33 12.12 8.05
N PRO A 37 -0.31 10.99 7.30
CA PRO A 37 -0.32 11.03 5.84
C PRO A 37 -1.74 11.30 5.30
N GLU A 38 -1.84 12.04 4.21
CA GLU A 38 -3.11 12.20 3.47
C GLU A 38 -3.51 10.93 2.69
N LEU A 39 -2.53 10.08 2.34
CA LEU A 39 -2.69 8.89 1.49
C LEU A 39 -1.78 7.75 1.92
N ILE A 40 -2.35 6.55 2.03
CA ILE A 40 -1.64 5.28 2.17
C ILE A 40 -1.78 4.48 0.88
N VAL A 41 -0.66 4.08 0.29
CA VAL A 41 -0.63 3.28 -0.93
C VAL A 41 -0.23 1.84 -0.60
N LEU A 42 -1.14 0.90 -0.83
CA LEU A 42 -0.87 -0.53 -0.70
C LEU A 42 -0.22 -1.06 -1.98
N THR A 43 0.83 -1.86 -1.81
CA THR A 43 1.60 -2.46 -2.91
C THR A 43 1.92 -3.92 -2.60
N GLY A 44 2.46 -4.64 -3.59
CA GLY A 44 2.91 -6.02 -3.44
C GLY A 44 1.77 -7.05 -3.53
N GLY A 45 2.00 -8.22 -2.94
CA GLY A 45 1.15 -9.41 -3.14
C GLY A 45 -0.31 -9.28 -2.65
N ALA A 46 -0.64 -8.22 -1.90
CA ALA A 46 -2.00 -7.92 -1.46
C ALA A 46 -2.83 -7.16 -2.51
N THR A 47 -2.20 -6.53 -3.51
CA THR A 47 -2.89 -5.75 -4.54
C THR A 47 -4.01 -6.52 -5.25
N PRO A 48 -3.89 -7.82 -5.59
CA PRO A 48 -4.96 -8.58 -6.23
C PRO A 48 -6.26 -8.71 -5.41
N VAL A 49 -6.19 -8.71 -4.08
CA VAL A 49 -7.38 -8.71 -3.20
C VAL A 49 -7.75 -7.30 -2.72
N GLY A 50 -7.03 -6.29 -3.21
CA GLY A 50 -7.06 -4.94 -2.65
C GLY A 50 -8.44 -4.29 -2.64
N HIS A 51 -9.29 -4.57 -3.63
CA HIS A 51 -10.63 -3.99 -3.68
C HIS A 51 -11.58 -4.56 -2.60
N HIS A 52 -11.34 -5.78 -2.13
CA HIS A 52 -12.01 -6.32 -0.93
C HIS A 52 -11.34 -5.81 0.35
N LEU A 53 -10.02 -5.63 0.32
CA LEU A 53 -9.22 -5.25 1.49
C LEU A 53 -9.39 -3.79 1.91
N VAL A 54 -9.50 -2.86 0.95
CA VAL A 54 -9.54 -1.41 1.23
C VAL A 54 -10.75 -1.01 2.08
N PRO A 55 -12.00 -1.36 1.73
CA PRO A 55 -13.16 -0.99 2.54
C PRO A 55 -13.08 -1.54 3.97
N LEU A 56 -12.56 -2.77 4.07
CA LEU A 56 -12.32 -3.47 5.32
C LEU A 56 -11.27 -2.79 6.21
N LEU A 57 -10.24 -2.18 5.63
CA LEU A 57 -9.26 -1.39 6.36
C LEU A 57 -9.85 -0.04 6.78
N GLU A 58 -10.58 0.65 5.90
CA GLU A 58 -11.25 1.92 6.21
C GLU A 58 -12.21 1.78 7.40
N GLU A 59 -13.02 0.72 7.42
CA GLU A 59 -13.94 0.39 8.52
C GLU A 59 -13.18 0.20 9.85
N ARG A 60 -12.10 -0.59 9.84
CA ARG A 60 -11.32 -0.91 11.04
C ARG A 60 -10.50 0.27 11.56
N LEU A 61 -10.09 1.18 10.69
CA LEU A 61 -9.32 2.36 11.06
C LEU A 61 -10.18 3.46 11.66
N HIS A 62 -11.47 3.52 11.31
CA HIS A 62 -12.39 4.52 11.82
C HIS A 62 -12.45 4.62 13.35
N PRO A 63 -12.54 3.51 14.12
CA PRO A 63 -12.49 3.59 15.59
C PRO A 63 -11.08 3.85 16.16
N MET A 64 -10.02 3.78 15.36
CA MET A 64 -8.63 3.88 15.81
C MET A 64 -7.98 5.24 15.52
N THR A 65 -8.56 6.04 14.62
CA THR A 65 -7.96 7.26 14.09
C THR A 65 -8.96 8.42 14.10
N LEU A 66 -8.47 9.66 14.24
CA LEU A 66 -9.33 10.85 14.15
C LEU A 66 -9.81 11.08 12.72
N HIS A 67 -8.92 10.88 11.75
CA HIS A 67 -9.21 10.94 10.32
C HIS A 67 -8.61 9.71 9.66
N VAL A 68 -9.45 8.97 8.93
CA VAL A 68 -8.98 7.82 8.15
C VAL A 68 -8.32 8.37 6.88
N PRO A 69 -7.02 8.12 6.65
CA PRO A 69 -6.35 8.57 5.43
C PRO A 69 -6.92 7.82 4.23
N ARG A 70 -6.83 8.43 3.05
CA ARG A 70 -7.24 7.74 1.82
C ARG A 70 -6.37 6.50 1.63
N ILE A 71 -6.96 5.39 1.23
CA ILE A 71 -6.22 4.16 0.93
C ILE A 71 -6.35 3.85 -0.55
N ALA A 72 -5.21 3.72 -1.23
CA ALA A 72 -5.17 3.40 -2.66
C ALA A 72 -4.34 2.14 -2.94
N LEU A 73 -4.62 1.49 -4.06
CA LEU A 73 -3.81 0.39 -4.58
C LEU A 73 -2.82 0.93 -5.61
N SER A 74 -1.56 0.51 -5.50
CA SER A 74 -0.55 0.83 -6.50
C SER A 74 -0.89 0.20 -7.85
N THR A 75 -0.74 0.98 -8.92
CA THR A 75 -0.93 0.54 -10.32
C THR A 75 0.35 -0.04 -10.94
N LEU A 76 1.49 0.05 -10.25
CA LEU A 76 2.78 -0.42 -10.78
C LEU A 76 2.95 -1.94 -10.70
N GLY A 77 2.10 -2.62 -9.93
CA GLY A 77 2.12 -4.07 -9.75
C GLY A 77 3.49 -4.58 -9.30
N GLU A 78 3.85 -5.77 -9.77
CA GLU A 78 5.12 -6.45 -9.41
C GLU A 78 6.37 -5.68 -9.89
N ARG A 79 6.21 -4.77 -10.86
CA ARG A 79 7.33 -3.98 -11.40
C ARG A 79 7.67 -2.76 -10.56
N GLY A 80 6.84 -2.40 -9.57
CA GLY A 80 7.05 -1.19 -8.77
C GLY A 80 8.44 -1.09 -8.16
N VAL A 81 8.99 -2.21 -7.67
CA VAL A 81 10.35 -2.27 -7.11
C VAL A 81 11.41 -2.01 -8.18
N ALA A 82 11.31 -2.69 -9.33
CA ALA A 82 12.29 -2.53 -10.42
C ALA A 82 12.27 -1.11 -10.99
N ILE A 83 11.08 -0.53 -11.18
CA ILE A 83 10.92 0.87 -11.63
C ILE A 83 11.55 1.83 -10.63
N GLY A 84 11.27 1.66 -9.33
CA GLY A 84 11.87 2.48 -8.29
C GLY A 84 13.40 2.37 -8.24
N ALA A 85 13.95 1.17 -8.45
CA ALA A 85 15.39 0.95 -8.50
C ALA A 85 16.04 1.69 -9.68
N VAL A 86 15.44 1.62 -10.88
CA VAL A 86 15.93 2.35 -12.05
C VAL A 86 15.84 3.86 -11.83
N ARG A 87 14.72 4.36 -11.28
CA ARG A 87 14.56 5.79 -10.96
C ARG A 87 15.63 6.25 -9.98
N LYS A 88 15.87 5.48 -8.91
CA LYS A 88 16.90 5.78 -7.91
C LYS A 88 18.31 5.79 -8.51
N ALA A 89 18.61 4.87 -9.43
CA ALA A 89 19.89 4.85 -10.12
C ALA A 89 20.06 6.08 -11.04
N LEU A 90 18.99 6.49 -11.72
CA LEU A 90 18.98 7.69 -12.54
C LEU A 90 19.16 8.96 -11.68
N ASP A 91 18.43 9.10 -10.58
CA ASP A 91 18.57 10.22 -9.64
C ASP A 91 20.04 10.37 -9.20
N ARG A 92 20.70 9.25 -8.91
CA ARG A 92 22.11 9.24 -8.52
C ARG A 92 23.04 9.74 -9.63
N VAL A 93 22.80 9.33 -10.87
CA VAL A 93 23.59 9.77 -12.02
C VAL A 93 23.35 11.25 -12.32
N GLU A 94 22.10 11.71 -12.21
CA GLU A 94 21.74 13.13 -12.36
C GLU A 94 22.44 13.99 -11.30
N GLU A 95 22.39 13.58 -10.02
CA GLU A 95 23.12 14.23 -8.93
C GLU A 95 24.62 14.32 -9.21
N ASP A 96 25.25 13.23 -9.67
CA ASP A 96 26.70 13.20 -9.91
C ASP A 96 27.13 14.04 -11.13
N LEU A 97 26.28 14.17 -12.15
CA LEU A 97 26.56 14.93 -13.37
C LEU A 97 26.18 16.41 -13.27
N LEU A 98 25.15 16.73 -12.48
CA LEU A 98 24.59 18.08 -12.34
C LEU A 98 25.02 18.79 -11.05
N ALA A 99 25.59 18.07 -10.07
CA ALA A 99 26.35 18.72 -9.02
C ALA A 99 27.55 19.41 -9.69
N ASP A 100 27.45 20.72 -9.83
CA ASP A 100 28.47 21.60 -10.40
C ASP A 100 29.81 21.34 -9.68
N LYS A 101 30.65 20.49 -10.26
CA LYS A 101 32.08 20.47 -9.96
C LYS A 101 32.72 21.60 -10.75
N ALA A 102 32.38 22.83 -10.38
CA ALA A 102 33.27 23.94 -10.60
C ALA A 102 34.59 23.65 -9.83
N PRO A 103 35.76 23.89 -10.44
CA PRO A 103 37.06 23.55 -9.87
C PRO A 103 37.34 24.24 -8.54
#